data_AF-A0A353S8D9-F1
#
_entry.id   AF-A0A353S8D9-F1
#
_cell.length_a   1.000
_cell.length_b   1.000
_cell.length_c   1.000
_cell.angle_alpha   90.00
_cell.angle_beta   90.00
_cell.angle_gamma   90.00
#
_symmetry.space_group_name_H-M   'P 1'
#
loop_
_entity.id
_entity.type
_entity.pdbx_description
1 polymer ?
#
loop_
_entity_poly.entity_id
_entity_poly.type
_entity_poly.pdbx_seq_one_letter_code
_entity_poly.pdbx_strand_id
1 'polypeptide(L)'
;IKIISPEEYFKAYSTYPILVTPRNHVSQIIQRLHENGVHTELDYDKEFKFAEVFMKAFSFSMMAPLKKSGSYAVYGFSLLGIFLYEKIRDMGIKCSLILEDSRAKCLQKDVRNRQGFDFCTMEDAITKKSVLLLAKNLESNDEKAAASLKRISFLDLFYEREMFRNPAIGQFKDLHKGKRCFIVATGPSLRMSDLDMLKKNGEICISMNSIFNAFADTTWRPDYYVVSDPMALETDTWMNKMLTMDAKAKFIADISWPFGEVSVKDNMFKWHFIRDTELGAFPEVSEDFSLGSHYGTTITFEGALTLAFYLGCSEIYLLGVDCSAYGKRSAHFKDDFIEGLAYSLTPDCASSYDWNIIAYQSAKQYADSHGIKIYNATRGGMLEVFERVDFDGLFS
;
A
#
# COMPACT_ATOMS: atom_id res chain seq x y z
N ILE A 1 -14.27 -21.60 -13.71
CA ILE A 1 -12.95 -22.21 -13.38
C ILE A 1 -13.18 -23.67 -13.03
N LYS A 2 -12.44 -24.61 -13.61
CA LYS A 2 -12.55 -26.05 -13.27
C LYS A 2 -11.92 -26.27 -11.89
N ILE A 3 -12.64 -26.95 -11.00
CA ILE A 3 -12.11 -27.37 -9.69
C ILE A 3 -11.59 -28.79 -9.85
N ILE A 4 -10.36 -29.05 -9.42
CA ILE A 4 -9.70 -30.36 -9.51
C ILE A 4 -9.16 -30.78 -8.14
N SER A 5 -9.01 -32.08 -7.93
CA SER A 5 -8.38 -32.57 -6.69
C SER A 5 -6.85 -32.42 -6.75
N PRO A 6 -6.15 -32.41 -5.59
CA PRO A 6 -4.69 -32.45 -5.56
C PRO A 6 -4.11 -33.63 -6.35
N GLU A 7 -4.75 -34.80 -6.28
CA GLU A 7 -4.32 -36.01 -6.98
C GLU A 7 -4.43 -35.86 -8.51
N GLU A 8 -5.50 -35.22 -8.98
CA GLU A 8 -5.63 -34.86 -10.39
C GLU A 8 -4.55 -33.85 -10.81
N TYR A 9 -4.27 -32.85 -9.96
CA TYR A 9 -3.19 -31.89 -10.21
C TYR A 9 -1.83 -32.58 -10.35
N PHE A 10 -1.43 -33.42 -9.40
CA PHE A 10 -0.13 -34.09 -9.45
C PHE A 10 0.03 -34.98 -10.68
N LYS A 11 -1.05 -35.64 -11.10
CA LYS A 11 -1.04 -36.55 -12.25
C LYS A 11 -0.99 -35.83 -13.60
N ALA A 12 -1.75 -34.74 -13.76
CA ALA A 12 -2.01 -34.14 -15.07
C ALA A 12 -1.47 -32.72 -15.24
N TYR A 13 -1.12 -32.04 -14.14
CA TYR A 13 -0.85 -30.60 -14.14
C TYR A 13 0.41 -30.19 -13.33
N SER A 14 1.21 -31.13 -12.84
CA SER A 14 2.43 -30.87 -12.04
C SER A 14 3.54 -30.10 -12.80
N THR A 15 3.42 -29.96 -14.12
CA THR A 15 4.29 -29.11 -14.94
C THR A 15 3.82 -27.66 -15.05
N TYR A 16 2.60 -27.35 -14.59
CA TYR A 16 2.10 -25.99 -14.45
C TYR A 16 2.48 -25.42 -13.07
N PRO A 17 2.97 -24.17 -13.00
CA PRO A 17 3.12 -23.47 -11.74
C PRO A 17 1.82 -23.37 -10.95
N ILE A 18 1.92 -23.28 -9.62
CA ILE A 18 0.77 -23.24 -8.73
C ILE A 18 0.87 -22.07 -7.76
N LEU A 19 -0.21 -21.29 -7.66
CA LEU A 19 -0.37 -20.22 -6.68
C LEU A 19 -1.08 -20.77 -5.44
N VAL A 20 -0.42 -20.69 -4.29
CA VAL A 20 -0.94 -21.15 -3.00
C VAL A 20 -1.58 -19.95 -2.29
N THR A 21 -2.92 -19.94 -2.23
CA THR A 21 -3.73 -18.84 -1.68
C THR A 21 -4.34 -19.05 -0.29
N PRO A 22 -4.44 -20.27 0.30
CA PRO A 22 -4.97 -20.40 1.66
C PRO A 22 -4.13 -19.64 2.68
N ARG A 23 -4.77 -18.88 3.58
CA ARG A 23 -4.06 -18.14 4.67
C ARG A 23 -3.49 -19.05 5.76
N ASN A 24 -4.08 -20.23 5.94
CA ASN A 24 -3.68 -21.19 6.97
C ASN A 24 -3.06 -22.42 6.31
N HIS A 25 -2.14 -23.04 7.03
CA HIS A 25 -1.47 -24.29 6.63
C HIS A 25 -0.63 -24.21 5.34
N VAL A 26 -0.17 -23.02 4.96
CA VAL A 26 0.65 -22.79 3.75
C VAL A 26 1.88 -23.69 3.74
N SER A 27 2.60 -23.79 4.87
CA SER A 27 3.81 -24.62 4.98
C SER A 27 3.52 -26.10 4.69
N GLN A 28 2.41 -26.64 5.18
CA GLN A 28 2.00 -28.03 4.92
C GLN A 28 1.63 -28.24 3.45
N ILE A 29 0.98 -27.26 2.81
CA ILE A 29 0.65 -27.31 1.38
C ILE A 29 1.93 -27.32 0.55
N ILE A 30 2.84 -26.38 0.80
CA ILE A 30 4.13 -26.28 0.10
C ILE A 30 4.95 -27.55 0.28
N GLN A 31 5.02 -28.09 1.51
CA GLN A 31 5.71 -29.35 1.76
C GLN A 31 5.13 -30.49 0.91
N ARG A 32 3.80 -30.64 0.86
CA ARG A 32 3.14 -31.67 0.05
C ARG A 32 3.42 -31.50 -1.45
N LEU A 33 3.53 -30.26 -1.94
CA LEU A 33 3.91 -29.99 -3.33
C LEU A 33 5.35 -30.44 -3.61
N HIS A 34 6.29 -30.11 -2.72
CA HIS A 34 7.70 -30.50 -2.84
C HIS A 34 7.88 -32.03 -2.77
N GLU A 35 7.16 -32.72 -1.89
CA GLU A 35 7.16 -34.19 -1.80
C GLU A 35 6.66 -34.86 -3.10
N ASN A 36 5.90 -34.15 -3.93
CA ASN A 36 5.42 -34.59 -5.23
C ASN A 36 6.20 -33.96 -6.41
N GLY A 37 7.39 -33.39 -6.16
CA GLY A 37 8.30 -32.87 -7.18
C GLY A 37 7.87 -31.55 -7.83
N VAL A 38 6.94 -30.82 -7.21
CA VAL A 38 6.49 -29.50 -7.67
C VAL A 38 7.27 -28.43 -6.90
N HIS A 39 8.20 -27.74 -7.57
CA HIS A 39 9.03 -26.66 -6.98
C HIS A 39 8.82 -25.30 -7.65
N THR A 40 7.68 -25.17 -8.34
CA THR A 40 7.22 -23.95 -9.04
C THR A 40 5.99 -23.37 -8.36
N GLU A 41 5.92 -23.53 -7.04
CA GLU A 41 4.90 -22.93 -6.20
C GLU A 41 5.21 -21.46 -5.90
N LEU A 42 4.14 -20.68 -5.80
CA LEU A 42 4.16 -19.27 -5.41
C LEU A 42 3.31 -19.14 -4.14
N ASP A 43 3.93 -18.70 -3.06
CA ASP A 43 3.25 -18.41 -1.79
C ASP A 43 2.59 -17.02 -1.92
N TYR A 44 1.27 -16.99 -2.08
CA TYR A 44 0.55 -15.74 -2.34
C TYR A 44 0.81 -14.72 -1.22
N ASP A 45 0.70 -15.08 0.05
CA ASP A 45 0.83 -14.12 1.14
C ASP A 45 2.23 -13.50 1.23
N LYS A 46 3.27 -14.29 0.91
CA LYS A 46 4.66 -13.79 0.88
C LYS A 46 4.94 -12.92 -0.35
N GLU A 47 4.46 -13.33 -1.51
CA GLU A 47 4.80 -12.65 -2.76
C GLU A 47 3.88 -11.47 -3.08
N PHE A 48 2.63 -11.50 -2.59
CA PHE A 48 1.60 -10.52 -2.94
C PHE A 48 1.94 -9.12 -2.45
N LYS A 49 2.47 -8.96 -1.22
CA LYS A 49 2.79 -7.62 -0.68
C LYS A 49 3.70 -6.83 -1.62
N PHE A 50 4.71 -7.48 -2.16
CA PHE A 50 5.69 -6.87 -3.04
C PHE A 50 5.17 -6.75 -4.48
N ALA A 51 4.54 -7.80 -5.00
CA ALA A 51 4.02 -7.82 -6.36
C ALA A 51 2.85 -6.84 -6.54
N GLU A 52 1.93 -6.71 -5.58
CA GLU A 52 0.74 -5.86 -5.69
C GLU A 52 1.10 -4.39 -5.89
N VAL A 53 1.98 -3.85 -5.07
CA VAL A 53 2.43 -2.45 -5.15
C VAL A 53 3.08 -2.21 -6.51
N PHE A 54 3.98 -3.09 -6.93
CA PHE A 54 4.62 -2.96 -8.23
C PHE A 54 3.60 -3.05 -9.37
N MET A 55 2.67 -4.00 -9.33
CA MET A 55 1.66 -4.19 -10.38
C MET A 55 0.72 -2.99 -10.50
N LYS A 56 0.30 -2.39 -9.37
CA LYS A 56 -0.57 -1.20 -9.36
C LYS A 56 0.16 0.06 -9.81
N ALA A 57 1.43 0.20 -9.46
CA ALA A 57 2.22 1.33 -9.89
C ALA A 57 2.83 1.16 -11.28
N PHE A 58 2.83 -0.06 -11.82
CA PHE A 58 3.46 -0.39 -13.09
C PHE A 58 3.01 0.58 -14.17
N SER A 59 3.99 1.22 -14.81
CA SER A 59 3.75 2.09 -15.95
C SER A 59 4.71 1.73 -17.08
N PHE A 60 4.26 1.92 -18.32
CA PHE A 60 5.07 1.62 -19.50
C PHE A 60 6.38 2.41 -19.53
N SER A 61 6.48 3.55 -18.84
CA SER A 61 7.74 4.31 -18.72
C SER A 61 8.81 3.53 -17.94
N MET A 62 8.43 2.67 -17.00
CA MET A 62 9.37 1.77 -16.29
C MET A 62 10.05 0.79 -17.24
N MET A 63 9.43 0.52 -18.40
CA MET A 63 9.95 -0.35 -19.44
C MET A 63 10.69 0.40 -20.55
N ALA A 64 10.81 1.72 -20.46
CA ALA A 64 11.51 2.57 -21.44
C ALA A 64 12.96 2.13 -21.73
N PRO A 65 13.73 1.56 -20.77
CA PRO A 65 15.07 1.05 -21.07
C PRO A 65 15.10 -0.17 -22.02
N LEU A 66 13.96 -0.86 -22.20
CA LEU A 66 13.88 -2.07 -23.00
C LEU A 66 13.67 -1.74 -24.49
N LYS A 67 14.42 -2.43 -25.35
CA LYS A 67 14.39 -2.27 -26.81
C LYS A 67 13.82 -3.53 -27.44
N LYS A 68 12.98 -3.39 -28.47
CA LYS A 68 12.37 -4.53 -29.19
C LYS A 68 13.38 -5.53 -29.76
N SER A 69 14.57 -5.06 -30.14
CA SER A 69 15.65 -5.91 -30.67
C SER A 69 16.50 -6.58 -29.59
N GLY A 70 16.26 -6.29 -28.30
CA GLY A 70 17.03 -6.86 -27.20
C GLY A 70 16.64 -8.30 -26.88
N SER A 71 17.55 -9.01 -26.22
CA SER A 71 17.29 -10.30 -25.57
C SER A 71 17.23 -10.08 -24.06
N TYR A 72 16.16 -10.55 -23.42
CA TYR A 72 15.92 -10.34 -21.99
C TYR A 72 15.65 -11.66 -21.29
N ALA A 73 16.11 -11.77 -20.05
CA ALA A 73 15.76 -12.87 -19.17
C ALA A 73 15.35 -12.31 -17.81
N VAL A 74 14.16 -12.66 -17.33
CA VAL A 74 13.72 -12.28 -15.99
C VAL A 74 14.22 -13.33 -15.01
N TYR A 75 14.96 -12.89 -14.01
CA TYR A 75 15.46 -13.75 -12.93
C TYR A 75 14.56 -13.66 -11.71
N GLY A 76 14.19 -14.82 -11.17
CA GLY A 76 13.35 -14.96 -9.99
C GLY A 76 11.94 -15.40 -10.37
N PHE A 77 11.63 -16.68 -10.14
CA PHE A 77 10.29 -17.19 -10.38
C PHE A 77 9.38 -16.76 -9.22
N SER A 78 8.70 -15.64 -9.42
CA SER A 78 7.81 -14.99 -8.46
C SER A 78 6.62 -14.36 -9.17
N LEU A 79 5.61 -13.90 -8.44
CA LEU A 79 4.51 -13.10 -8.97
C LEU A 79 5.02 -11.87 -9.72
N LEU A 80 6.03 -11.16 -9.19
CA LEU A 80 6.66 -10.06 -9.92
C LEU A 80 7.35 -10.55 -11.19
N GLY A 81 8.13 -11.63 -11.11
CA GLY A 81 8.89 -12.15 -12.24
C GLY A 81 7.99 -12.58 -13.39
N ILE A 82 6.89 -13.28 -13.06
CA ILE A 82 5.84 -13.68 -14.00
C ILE A 82 5.17 -12.45 -14.61
N PHE A 83 4.75 -11.49 -13.78
CA PHE A 83 4.13 -10.26 -14.25
C PHE A 83 5.04 -9.48 -15.22
N LEU A 84 6.31 -9.29 -14.87
CA LEU A 84 7.29 -8.63 -15.74
C LEU A 84 7.43 -9.38 -17.06
N TYR A 85 7.59 -10.71 -17.00
CA TYR A 85 7.70 -11.54 -18.19
C TYR A 85 6.48 -11.39 -19.11
N GLU A 86 5.26 -11.42 -18.56
CA GLU A 86 4.03 -11.23 -19.34
C GLU A 86 3.98 -9.84 -19.95
N LYS A 87 4.24 -8.78 -19.19
CA LYS A 87 4.23 -7.40 -19.70
C LYS A 87 5.26 -7.15 -20.79
N ILE A 88 6.46 -7.73 -20.67
CA ILE A 88 7.50 -7.62 -21.70
C ILE A 88 7.05 -8.33 -22.99
N ARG A 89 6.41 -9.49 -22.85
CA ARG A 89 5.91 -10.24 -24.00
C ARG A 89 4.72 -9.55 -24.67
N ASP A 90 3.83 -8.92 -23.91
CA ASP A 90 2.73 -8.09 -24.44
C ASP A 90 3.26 -6.91 -25.28
N MET A 91 4.45 -6.39 -24.95
CA MET A 91 5.15 -5.36 -25.75
C MET A 91 5.80 -5.91 -27.03
N GLY A 92 5.71 -7.22 -27.28
CA GLY A 92 6.32 -7.91 -28.41
C GLY A 92 7.84 -8.09 -28.30
N ILE A 93 8.38 -8.05 -27.07
CA ILE A 93 9.81 -8.20 -26.80
C ILE A 93 10.09 -9.66 -26.42
N LYS A 94 11.20 -10.23 -26.96
CA LYS A 94 11.62 -11.59 -26.62
C LYS A 94 12.12 -11.65 -25.18
N CYS A 95 11.51 -12.51 -24.38
CA CYS A 95 11.81 -12.66 -22.97
C CYS A 95 11.64 -14.11 -22.51
N SER A 96 12.56 -14.58 -21.69
CA SER A 96 12.51 -15.90 -21.03
C SER A 96 12.57 -15.74 -19.51
N LEU A 97 12.13 -16.75 -18.75
CA LEU A 97 12.22 -16.82 -17.29
C LEU A 97 13.40 -17.68 -16.84
N ILE A 98 14.09 -17.24 -15.79
CA ILE A 98 15.12 -18.04 -15.10
C ILE A 98 14.60 -18.37 -13.70
N LEU A 99 14.59 -19.67 -13.40
CA LEU A 99 14.42 -20.20 -12.04
C LEU A 99 15.74 -20.07 -11.27
N GLU A 100 15.64 -19.72 -10.00
CA GLU A 100 16.77 -19.61 -9.08
C GLU A 100 17.52 -20.95 -8.97
N ASP A 101 18.86 -20.92 -8.82
CA ASP A 101 19.72 -22.13 -8.80
C ASP A 101 19.22 -23.20 -7.81
N SER A 102 18.80 -22.79 -6.60
CA SER A 102 18.20 -23.69 -5.61
C SER A 102 16.99 -24.47 -6.15
N ARG A 103 16.04 -23.79 -6.81
CA ARG A 103 14.84 -24.39 -7.40
C ARG A 103 15.16 -25.18 -8.67
N ALA A 104 16.05 -24.65 -9.51
CA ALA A 104 16.49 -25.32 -10.73
C ALA A 104 17.14 -26.67 -10.42
N LYS A 105 17.93 -26.76 -9.34
CA LYS A 105 18.53 -28.02 -8.87
C LYS A 105 17.49 -29.06 -8.47
N CYS A 106 16.40 -28.64 -7.82
CA CYS A 106 15.29 -29.54 -7.50
C CYS A 106 14.59 -30.08 -8.75
N LEU A 107 14.59 -29.31 -9.85
CA LEU A 107 13.93 -29.66 -11.11
C LEU A 107 14.85 -30.30 -12.15
N GLN A 108 16.16 -30.35 -11.91
CA GLN A 108 17.18 -30.95 -12.77
C GLN A 108 17.06 -30.56 -14.26
N LYS A 109 16.95 -31.53 -15.19
CA LYS A 109 16.83 -31.29 -16.64
C LYS A 109 15.44 -30.80 -17.08
N ASP A 110 14.45 -30.81 -16.19
CA ASP A 110 13.06 -30.50 -16.50
C ASP A 110 12.68 -29.02 -16.29
N VAL A 111 13.65 -28.17 -15.97
CA VAL A 111 13.46 -26.70 -15.87
C VAL A 111 12.79 -26.15 -17.15
N ARG A 112 13.12 -26.69 -18.32
CA ARG A 112 12.58 -26.26 -19.62
C ARG A 112 11.23 -26.86 -19.99
N ASN A 113 10.79 -27.93 -19.31
CA ASN A 113 9.60 -28.71 -19.66
C ASN A 113 8.32 -28.22 -18.94
N ARG A 114 8.34 -27.00 -18.40
CA ARG A 114 7.22 -26.42 -17.64
C ARG A 114 6.26 -25.70 -18.57
N GLN A 115 4.97 -26.00 -18.43
CA GLN A 115 3.93 -25.46 -19.30
C GLN A 115 3.64 -23.99 -18.96
N GLY A 116 3.30 -23.20 -19.98
CA GLY A 116 2.86 -21.80 -19.81
C GLY A 116 3.95 -20.74 -19.86
N PHE A 117 5.23 -21.12 -19.72
CA PHE A 117 6.35 -20.17 -19.66
C PHE A 117 7.56 -20.63 -20.48
N ASP A 118 8.28 -19.68 -21.08
CA ASP A 118 9.55 -19.93 -21.76
C ASP A 118 10.69 -19.84 -20.75
N PHE A 119 11.09 -20.99 -20.18
CA PHE A 119 12.19 -21.05 -19.23
C PHE A 119 13.55 -21.23 -19.93
N CYS A 120 14.57 -20.53 -19.42
CA CYS A 120 15.96 -20.72 -19.82
C CYS A 120 16.87 -20.86 -18.60
N THR A 121 18.09 -21.36 -18.82
CA THR A 121 19.14 -21.40 -17.79
C THR A 121 19.93 -20.09 -17.77
N MET A 122 20.67 -19.85 -16.68
CA MET A 122 21.61 -18.73 -16.63
C MET A 122 22.65 -18.81 -17.76
N GLU A 123 23.12 -20.01 -18.10
CA GLU A 123 24.04 -20.24 -19.22
C GLU A 123 23.43 -19.84 -20.58
N ASP A 124 22.14 -20.10 -20.80
CA ASP A 124 21.44 -19.66 -22.01
C ASP A 124 21.41 -18.13 -22.09
N ALA A 125 21.14 -17.46 -20.97
CA ALA A 125 21.10 -16.01 -20.89
C ALA A 125 22.49 -15.39 -21.16
N ILE A 126 23.55 -15.99 -20.64
CA ILE A 126 24.95 -15.61 -20.93
C ILE A 126 25.25 -15.77 -22.42
N THR A 127 24.93 -16.93 -22.99
CA THR A 127 25.18 -17.24 -24.41
C THR A 127 24.46 -16.26 -25.33
N LYS A 128 23.20 -15.93 -25.02
CA LYS A 128 22.39 -14.95 -25.76
C LYS A 128 22.78 -13.49 -25.47
N LYS A 129 23.68 -13.24 -24.52
CA LYS A 129 24.03 -11.91 -24.00
C LYS A 129 22.78 -11.14 -23.58
N SER A 130 21.85 -11.83 -22.93
CA SER A 130 20.58 -11.24 -22.47
C SER A 130 20.85 -10.18 -21.39
N VAL A 131 20.02 -9.14 -21.36
CA VAL A 131 19.94 -8.27 -20.19
C VAL A 131 19.11 -8.98 -19.12
N LEU A 132 19.68 -9.09 -17.93
CA LEU A 132 19.04 -9.75 -16.80
C LEU A 132 18.12 -8.75 -16.08
N LEU A 133 16.85 -9.10 -15.95
CA LEU A 133 15.85 -8.29 -15.25
C LEU A 133 15.56 -8.96 -13.91
N LEU A 134 15.99 -8.35 -12.81
CA LEU A 134 15.92 -8.99 -11.49
C LEU A 134 14.55 -8.71 -10.84
N ALA A 135 13.75 -9.76 -10.68
CA ALA A 135 12.51 -9.75 -9.88
C ALA A 135 12.71 -10.31 -8.47
N LYS A 136 13.90 -10.86 -8.20
CA LYS A 136 14.42 -11.33 -6.90
C LYS A 136 15.93 -11.07 -6.84
N ASN A 137 16.49 -11.00 -5.63
CA ASN A 137 17.94 -10.93 -5.45
C ASN A 137 18.57 -12.23 -5.96
N LEU A 138 19.74 -12.09 -6.62
CA LEU A 138 20.50 -13.24 -7.11
C LEU A 138 20.98 -14.10 -5.93
N GLU A 139 20.85 -15.42 -6.05
CA GLU A 139 21.51 -16.36 -5.15
C GLU A 139 23.03 -16.29 -5.32
N SER A 140 23.82 -16.63 -4.29
CA SER A 140 25.28 -16.48 -4.32
C SER A 140 25.96 -17.24 -5.48
N ASN A 141 25.37 -18.34 -5.95
CA ASN A 141 25.89 -19.08 -7.11
C ASN A 141 25.55 -18.37 -8.43
N ASP A 142 24.32 -17.88 -8.55
CA ASP A 142 23.86 -17.14 -9.72
C ASP A 142 24.55 -15.78 -9.86
N GLU A 143 24.89 -15.14 -8.73
CA GLU A 143 25.65 -13.88 -8.67
C GLU A 143 26.99 -14.00 -9.41
N LYS A 144 27.72 -15.10 -9.15
CA LYS A 144 29.00 -15.41 -9.82
C LYS A 144 28.80 -15.68 -11.31
N ALA A 145 27.77 -16.44 -11.67
CA ALA A 145 27.49 -16.79 -13.06
C ALA A 145 27.06 -15.57 -13.89
N ALA A 146 26.22 -14.70 -13.33
CA ALA A 146 25.67 -13.52 -13.99
C ALA A 146 26.63 -12.30 -14.00
N ALA A 147 27.88 -12.45 -13.57
CA ALA A 147 28.84 -11.34 -13.43
C ALA A 147 29.11 -10.58 -14.76
N SER A 148 28.97 -11.26 -15.90
CA SER A 148 29.19 -10.69 -17.23
C SER A 148 27.95 -10.05 -17.88
N LEU A 149 26.77 -10.24 -17.28
CA LEU A 149 25.51 -9.77 -17.84
C LEU A 149 25.19 -8.36 -17.37
N LYS A 150 24.62 -7.54 -18.27
CA LYS A 150 23.98 -6.28 -17.86
C LYS A 150 22.74 -6.61 -17.03
N ARG A 151 22.55 -5.89 -15.93
CA ARG A 151 21.43 -6.09 -15.00
C ARG A 151 20.55 -4.84 -14.93
N ILE A 152 19.25 -5.06 -14.77
CA ILE A 152 18.27 -4.04 -14.38
C ILE A 152 17.50 -4.66 -13.22
N SER A 153 17.61 -4.07 -12.04
CA SER A 153 16.90 -4.56 -10.86
C SER A 153 15.53 -3.93 -10.78
N PHE A 154 14.48 -4.74 -10.91
CA PHE A 154 13.10 -4.29 -10.64
C PHE A 154 12.77 -4.38 -9.15
N LEU A 155 13.64 -5.01 -8.35
CA LEU A 155 13.61 -4.87 -6.91
C LEU A 155 14.00 -3.46 -6.47
N ASP A 156 15.04 -2.90 -7.07
CA ASP A 156 15.54 -1.58 -6.69
C ASP A 156 14.51 -0.50 -7.06
N LEU A 157 13.78 -0.70 -8.16
CA LEU A 157 12.66 0.16 -8.55
C LEU A 157 11.59 0.25 -7.47
N PHE A 158 11.25 -0.85 -6.77
CA PHE A 158 10.33 -0.76 -5.63
C PHE A 158 10.83 0.21 -4.53
N TYR A 159 12.16 0.33 -4.37
CA TYR A 159 12.78 1.26 -3.42
C TYR A 159 13.12 2.63 -4.02
N GLU A 160 13.04 2.81 -5.34
CA GLU A 160 13.25 4.10 -6.01
C GLU A 160 12.02 4.99 -5.79
N ARG A 161 11.86 5.54 -4.57
CA ARG A 161 10.72 6.40 -4.17
C ARG A 161 10.41 7.50 -5.20
N GLU A 162 11.44 8.00 -5.89
CA GLU A 162 11.33 9.03 -6.92
C GLU A 162 10.41 8.64 -8.10
N MET A 163 10.34 7.36 -8.48
CA MET A 163 9.47 6.93 -9.57
C MET A 163 7.98 7.02 -9.22
N PHE A 164 7.66 6.99 -7.93
CA PHE A 164 6.30 7.13 -7.41
C PHE A 164 5.98 8.59 -7.07
N ARG A 165 6.94 9.51 -7.25
CA ARG A 165 6.73 10.92 -6.97
C ARG A 165 5.56 11.46 -7.78
N ASN A 166 4.63 12.12 -7.10
CA ASN A 166 3.69 13.00 -7.76
C ASN A 166 4.17 14.46 -7.65
N PRO A 167 4.80 15.04 -8.68
CA PRO A 167 5.34 16.40 -8.61
C PRO A 167 4.24 17.45 -8.39
N ALA A 168 2.98 17.16 -8.78
CA ALA A 168 1.87 18.08 -8.54
C ALA A 168 1.54 18.23 -7.05
N ILE A 169 1.92 17.27 -6.19
CA ILE A 169 1.81 17.41 -4.73
C ILE A 169 2.80 18.45 -4.18
N GLY A 170 3.91 18.71 -4.89
CA GLY A 170 4.93 19.67 -4.47
C GLY A 170 4.40 21.08 -4.16
N GLN A 171 3.28 21.48 -4.79
CA GLN A 171 2.65 22.78 -4.55
C GLN A 171 2.08 22.96 -3.13
N PHE A 172 1.89 21.87 -2.38
CA PHE A 172 1.32 21.90 -1.02
C PHE A 172 2.40 21.99 0.07
N LYS A 173 3.68 21.77 -0.28
CA LYS A 173 4.76 21.83 0.71
C LYS A 173 4.81 23.18 1.39
N ASP A 174 4.80 23.18 2.72
CA ASP A 174 4.84 24.40 3.56
C ASP A 174 3.69 25.41 3.30
N LEU A 175 2.60 25.01 2.62
CA LEU A 175 1.49 25.91 2.27
C LEU A 175 0.79 26.54 3.50
N HIS A 176 0.85 25.85 4.63
CA HIS A 176 0.31 26.26 5.93
C HIS A 176 1.39 26.37 7.00
N LYS A 177 2.62 26.73 6.60
CA LYS A 177 3.78 26.83 7.50
C LYS A 177 3.48 27.63 8.76
N GLY A 178 3.69 27.01 9.92
CA GLY A 178 3.54 27.62 11.24
C GLY A 178 2.09 27.85 11.68
N LYS A 179 1.10 27.39 10.91
CA LYS A 179 -0.32 27.48 11.29
C LYS A 179 -0.75 26.26 12.09
N ARG A 180 -1.87 26.41 12.80
CA ARG A 180 -2.59 25.26 13.36
C ARG A 180 -3.49 24.60 12.33
N CYS A 181 -3.73 23.30 12.48
CA CYS A 181 -4.75 22.58 11.74
C CYS A 181 -5.45 21.53 12.59
N PHE A 182 -6.63 21.10 12.14
CA PHE A 182 -7.40 20.02 12.73
C PHE A 182 -7.38 18.79 11.82
N ILE A 183 -7.06 17.65 12.41
CA ILE A 183 -7.27 16.35 11.80
C ILE A 183 -8.58 15.80 12.34
N VAL A 184 -9.57 15.73 11.47
CA VAL A 184 -10.95 15.31 11.79
C VAL A 184 -11.14 13.88 11.33
N ALA A 185 -11.08 12.94 12.26
CA ALA A 185 -11.33 11.52 12.02
C ALA A 185 -12.81 11.17 12.20
N THR A 186 -13.16 9.90 12.04
CA THR A 186 -14.56 9.43 11.96
C THR A 186 -15.04 8.66 13.21
N GLY A 187 -14.35 8.82 14.34
CA GLY A 187 -14.69 8.14 15.58
C GLY A 187 -16.03 8.60 16.20
N PRO A 188 -16.65 7.76 17.05
CA PRO A 188 -18.00 7.97 17.59
C PRO A 188 -18.16 9.23 18.45
N SER A 189 -17.08 9.81 18.96
CA SER A 189 -17.15 11.04 19.75
C SER A 189 -17.33 12.31 18.93
N LEU A 190 -17.12 12.26 17.60
CA LEU A 190 -17.26 13.41 16.72
C LEU A 190 -18.72 13.87 16.63
N ARG A 191 -18.97 15.17 16.85
CA ARG A 191 -20.31 15.76 16.70
C ARG A 191 -20.36 16.69 15.50
N MET A 192 -21.52 16.77 14.84
CA MET A 192 -21.74 17.72 13.75
C MET A 192 -21.53 19.18 14.20
N SER A 193 -21.88 19.50 15.46
CA SER A 193 -21.61 20.81 16.05
C SER A 193 -20.13 21.14 16.16
N ASP A 194 -19.27 20.14 16.34
CA ASP A 194 -17.82 20.36 16.35
C ASP A 194 -17.33 20.75 14.94
N LEU A 195 -17.88 20.13 13.89
CA LEU A 195 -17.61 20.47 12.49
C LEU A 195 -18.08 21.89 12.13
N ASP A 196 -19.29 22.25 12.57
CA ASP A 196 -19.82 23.60 12.36
C ASP A 196 -18.97 24.66 13.08
N MET A 197 -18.41 24.34 14.26
CA MET A 197 -17.49 25.22 14.98
C MET A 197 -16.18 25.45 14.21
N LEU A 198 -15.58 24.38 13.67
CA LEU A 198 -14.39 24.48 12.82
C LEU A 198 -14.65 25.35 11.59
N LYS A 199 -15.80 25.15 10.93
CA LYS A 199 -16.21 25.97 9.77
C LYS A 199 -16.34 27.44 10.16
N LYS A 200 -17.05 27.73 11.25
CA LYS A 200 -17.33 29.10 11.71
C LYS A 200 -16.04 29.87 11.99
N ASN A 201 -15.01 29.20 12.48
CA ASN A 201 -13.71 29.80 12.80
C ASN A 201 -12.71 29.75 11.64
N GLY A 202 -13.06 29.15 10.50
CA GLY A 202 -12.19 29.09 9.32
C GLY A 202 -10.93 28.25 9.53
N GLU A 203 -11.01 27.20 10.37
CA GLU A 203 -9.88 26.32 10.69
C GLU A 203 -9.46 25.47 9.50
N ILE A 204 -8.14 25.25 9.35
CA ILE A 204 -7.60 24.33 8.35
C ILE A 204 -7.93 22.91 8.77
N CYS A 205 -8.67 22.18 7.93
CA CYS A 205 -9.14 20.85 8.26
C CYS A 205 -8.66 19.79 7.27
N ILE A 206 -8.05 18.72 7.79
CA ILE A 206 -7.74 17.50 7.07
C ILE A 206 -8.70 16.40 7.56
N SER A 207 -9.36 15.70 6.64
CA SER A 207 -10.23 14.58 6.99
C SER A 207 -10.10 13.42 6.01
N MET A 208 -10.78 12.31 6.27
CA MET A 208 -10.42 11.02 5.67
C MET A 208 -11.58 10.06 5.52
N ASN A 209 -11.37 9.05 4.67
CA ASN A 209 -12.24 7.89 4.47
C ASN A 209 -13.73 8.29 4.39
N SER A 210 -14.54 7.77 5.30
CA SER A 210 -15.99 7.83 5.34
C SER A 210 -16.57 9.14 5.91
N ILE A 211 -15.75 10.19 6.11
CA ILE A 211 -16.21 11.50 6.64
C ILE A 211 -17.39 12.08 5.84
N PHE A 212 -17.50 11.79 4.56
CA PHE A 212 -18.61 12.26 3.72
C PHE A 212 -19.99 11.82 4.22
N ASN A 213 -20.07 10.84 5.12
CA ASN A 213 -21.31 10.45 5.80
C ASN A 213 -21.86 11.53 6.74
N ALA A 214 -21.03 12.50 7.15
CA ALA A 214 -21.44 13.68 7.93
C ALA A 214 -22.10 14.76 7.06
N PHE A 215 -21.86 14.77 5.75
CA PHE A 215 -22.13 15.93 4.90
C PHE A 215 -23.61 16.25 4.67
N ALA A 216 -24.51 15.32 4.98
CA ALA A 216 -25.95 15.55 4.97
C ALA A 216 -26.42 16.35 6.19
N ASP A 217 -25.67 16.26 7.30
CA ASP A 217 -26.03 16.78 8.61
C ASP A 217 -25.21 18.02 9.00
N THR A 218 -24.26 18.44 8.15
CA THR A 218 -23.49 19.68 8.30
C THR A 218 -23.11 20.29 6.95
N THR A 219 -22.94 21.61 6.92
CA THR A 219 -22.38 22.34 5.77
C THR A 219 -20.86 22.43 5.78
N TRP A 220 -20.18 21.91 6.81
CA TRP A 220 -18.73 21.81 6.88
C TRP A 220 -18.19 20.82 5.85
N ARG A 221 -17.03 21.15 5.28
CA ARG A 221 -16.25 20.29 4.39
C ARG A 221 -14.77 20.44 4.76
N PRO A 222 -13.96 19.39 4.63
CA PRO A 222 -12.53 19.51 4.87
C PRO A 222 -11.84 20.33 3.78
N ASP A 223 -10.76 21.01 4.12
CA ASP A 223 -9.87 21.62 3.12
C ASP A 223 -9.14 20.53 2.33
N TYR A 224 -8.69 19.50 3.05
CA TYR A 224 -7.92 18.40 2.50
C TYR A 224 -8.56 17.06 2.86
N TYR A 225 -8.69 16.19 1.87
CA TYR A 225 -9.21 14.84 2.05
C TYR A 225 -8.15 13.80 1.74
N VAL A 226 -8.00 12.78 2.58
CA VAL A 226 -7.06 11.66 2.37
C VAL A 226 -7.79 10.31 2.41
N VAL A 227 -7.38 9.34 1.60
CA VAL A 227 -7.89 7.96 1.66
C VAL A 227 -6.85 6.96 1.19
N SER A 228 -6.73 5.84 1.91
CA SER A 228 -5.87 4.70 1.59
C SER A 228 -6.60 3.36 1.64
N ASP A 229 -7.90 3.34 1.93
CA ASP A 229 -8.67 2.11 2.01
C ASP A 229 -8.95 1.55 0.61
N PRO A 230 -8.53 0.30 0.29
CA PRO A 230 -8.87 -0.35 -0.99
C PRO A 230 -10.37 -0.54 -1.19
N MET A 231 -11.18 -0.64 -0.12
CA MET A 231 -12.63 -0.76 -0.20
C MET A 231 -13.30 0.45 -0.85
N ALA A 232 -12.60 1.59 -0.92
CA ALA A 232 -13.06 2.74 -1.69
C ALA A 232 -13.32 2.40 -3.17
N LEU A 233 -12.71 1.32 -3.69
CA LEU A 233 -12.90 0.79 -5.04
C LEU A 233 -14.09 -0.17 -5.18
N GLU A 234 -14.54 -0.78 -4.08
CA GLU A 234 -15.53 -1.85 -4.13
C GLU A 234 -16.97 -1.34 -4.30
N THR A 235 -17.19 -0.03 -4.14
CA THR A 235 -18.51 0.56 -4.26
C THR A 235 -18.49 1.85 -5.09
N ASP A 236 -19.33 1.91 -6.13
CA ASP A 236 -19.51 3.11 -6.96
C ASP A 236 -19.90 4.35 -6.13
N THR A 237 -20.46 4.13 -4.94
CA THR A 237 -20.87 5.19 -4.01
C THR A 237 -19.67 5.95 -3.46
N TRP A 238 -18.59 5.29 -3.02
CA TRP A 238 -17.39 5.97 -2.50
C TRP A 238 -16.69 6.75 -3.61
N MET A 239 -16.53 6.15 -4.78
CA MET A 239 -15.91 6.84 -5.92
C MET A 239 -16.67 8.11 -6.29
N ASN A 240 -18.01 8.05 -6.36
CA ASN A 240 -18.82 9.22 -6.63
C ASN A 240 -18.71 10.27 -5.52
N LYS A 241 -18.70 9.86 -4.24
CA LYS A 241 -18.50 10.78 -3.11
C LYS A 241 -17.15 11.50 -3.20
N MET A 242 -16.07 10.79 -3.53
CA MET A 242 -14.75 11.40 -3.73
C MET A 242 -14.73 12.37 -4.92
N LEU A 243 -15.35 12.01 -6.05
CA LEU A 243 -15.43 12.89 -7.23
C LEU A 243 -16.22 14.17 -6.97
N THR A 244 -17.31 14.08 -6.20
CA THR A 244 -18.26 15.19 -5.97
C THR A 244 -18.00 15.98 -4.69
N MET A 245 -17.16 15.47 -3.77
CA MET A 245 -16.77 16.19 -2.56
C MET A 245 -16.17 17.57 -2.89
N ASP A 246 -16.64 18.59 -2.19
CA ASP A 246 -16.04 19.92 -2.22
C ASP A 246 -14.90 19.97 -1.20
N ALA A 247 -13.67 19.96 -1.69
CA ALA A 247 -12.43 20.05 -0.91
C ALA A 247 -11.37 20.75 -1.78
N LYS A 248 -10.44 21.48 -1.17
CA LYS A 248 -9.38 22.19 -1.92
C LYS A 248 -8.45 21.20 -2.63
N ALA A 249 -8.08 20.11 -1.96
CA ALA A 249 -7.35 19.01 -2.55
C ALA A 249 -7.72 17.66 -1.92
N LYS A 250 -7.67 16.60 -2.72
CA LYS A 250 -7.98 15.23 -2.33
C LYS A 250 -6.78 14.36 -2.69
N PHE A 251 -6.17 13.74 -1.69
CA PHE A 251 -5.01 12.87 -1.85
C PHE A 251 -5.48 11.43 -1.73
N ILE A 252 -5.41 10.71 -2.85
CA ILE A 252 -5.96 9.36 -2.96
C ILE A 252 -4.78 8.42 -3.16
N ALA A 253 -4.65 7.43 -2.27
CA ALA A 253 -3.63 6.42 -2.42
C ALA A 253 -3.78 5.68 -3.76
N ASP A 254 -2.66 5.30 -4.36
CA ASP A 254 -2.62 4.48 -5.56
C ASP A 254 -3.29 3.10 -5.41
N ILE A 255 -3.47 2.62 -4.17
CA ILE A 255 -4.24 1.42 -3.86
C ILE A 255 -5.77 1.64 -3.78
N SER A 256 -6.24 2.89 -3.78
CA SER A 256 -7.63 3.28 -3.53
C SER A 256 -8.32 3.95 -4.73
N TRP A 257 -7.65 4.03 -5.88
CA TRP A 257 -8.22 4.55 -7.13
C TRP A 257 -7.55 3.94 -8.36
N PRO A 258 -8.28 3.57 -9.42
CA PRO A 258 -7.71 2.99 -10.64
C PRO A 258 -7.14 4.10 -11.54
N PHE A 259 -6.06 4.74 -11.09
CA PHE A 259 -5.42 5.84 -11.80
C PHE A 259 -4.97 5.42 -13.21
N GLY A 260 -5.32 6.24 -14.20
CA GLY A 260 -5.01 5.97 -15.62
C GLY A 260 -6.12 5.22 -16.35
N GLU A 261 -7.00 4.52 -15.63
CA GLU A 261 -8.19 3.86 -16.20
C GLU A 261 -9.45 4.72 -16.04
N VAL A 262 -9.57 5.40 -14.89
CA VAL A 262 -10.70 6.28 -14.58
C VAL A 262 -10.23 7.72 -14.44
N SER A 263 -10.98 8.64 -15.07
CA SER A 263 -10.72 10.08 -15.00
C SER A 263 -10.79 10.61 -13.57
N VAL A 264 -9.87 11.49 -13.23
CA VAL A 264 -9.83 12.20 -11.94
C VAL A 264 -10.17 13.69 -12.13
N LYS A 265 -10.53 14.38 -11.05
CA LYS A 265 -10.68 15.84 -11.04
C LYS A 265 -9.33 16.53 -10.84
N ASP A 266 -9.21 17.79 -11.25
CA ASP A 266 -7.95 18.56 -11.14
C ASP A 266 -7.44 18.71 -9.70
N ASN A 267 -8.34 18.65 -8.72
CA ASN A 267 -8.01 18.69 -7.29
C ASN A 267 -7.77 17.31 -6.67
N MET A 268 -7.68 16.24 -7.47
CA MET A 268 -7.37 14.88 -7.01
C MET A 268 -5.94 14.51 -7.36
N PHE A 269 -5.15 14.20 -6.34
CA PHE A 269 -3.74 13.90 -6.44
C PHE A 269 -3.50 12.44 -6.06
N LYS A 270 -2.86 11.70 -6.97
CA LYS A 270 -2.33 10.36 -6.66
C LYS A 270 -1.22 10.49 -5.64
N TRP A 271 -1.33 9.76 -4.55
CA TRP A 271 -0.31 9.64 -3.53
C TRP A 271 0.13 8.18 -3.41
N HIS A 272 1.42 7.95 -3.18
CA HIS A 272 1.96 6.60 -3.12
C HIS A 272 1.88 6.05 -1.68
N PHE A 273 1.25 4.90 -1.53
CA PHE A 273 1.16 4.20 -0.26
C PHE A 273 2.28 3.16 -0.15
N ILE A 274 3.21 3.38 0.80
CA ILE A 274 4.40 2.56 1.00
C ILE A 274 4.10 1.51 2.06
N ARG A 275 3.99 0.24 1.64
CA ARG A 275 3.77 -0.89 2.54
C ARG A 275 5.08 -1.60 2.88
N ASP A 276 5.92 -0.97 3.68
CA ASP A 276 7.24 -1.46 4.06
C ASP A 276 7.41 -1.81 5.56
N THR A 277 6.44 -1.40 6.39
CA THR A 277 6.53 -1.58 7.84
C THR A 277 5.90 -2.91 8.26
N GLU A 278 6.66 -3.71 9.03
CA GLU A 278 6.14 -4.92 9.69
C GLU A 278 5.13 -4.56 10.78
N LEU A 279 4.11 -5.38 10.99
CA LEU A 279 3.11 -5.14 12.03
C LEU A 279 3.78 -5.14 13.41
N GLY A 280 3.59 -4.07 14.17
CA GLY A 280 4.22 -3.87 15.49
C GLY A 280 5.60 -3.21 15.44
N ALA A 281 6.13 -2.85 14.28
CA ALA A 281 7.28 -1.97 14.16
C ALA A 281 6.86 -0.49 14.15
N PHE A 282 7.78 0.40 14.54
CA PHE A 282 7.59 1.85 14.41
C PHE A 282 7.65 2.24 12.93
N PRO A 283 6.55 2.74 12.32
CA PRO A 283 6.59 3.22 10.95
C PRO A 283 7.44 4.48 10.82
N GLU A 284 8.11 4.63 9.68
CA GLU A 284 8.83 5.85 9.29
C GLU A 284 7.82 6.98 8.99
N VAL A 285 8.15 8.21 9.38
CA VAL A 285 7.37 9.39 8.96
C VAL A 285 8.04 10.00 7.74
N SER A 286 7.32 10.04 6.61
CA SER A 286 7.84 10.59 5.37
C SER A 286 7.99 12.12 5.46
N GLU A 287 9.20 12.63 5.21
CA GLU A 287 9.48 14.08 5.13
C GLU A 287 8.93 14.73 3.85
N ASP A 288 8.65 13.93 2.83
CA ASP A 288 8.16 14.42 1.54
C ASP A 288 6.96 13.60 1.08
N PHE A 289 5.77 14.09 1.39
CA PHE A 289 4.51 13.45 1.04
C PHE A 289 4.35 13.26 -0.48
N SER A 290 5.05 14.04 -1.31
CA SER A 290 5.02 13.83 -2.76
C SER A 290 5.68 12.52 -3.20
N LEU A 291 6.55 11.93 -2.37
CA LEU A 291 7.18 10.62 -2.56
C LEU A 291 6.36 9.46 -2.00
N GLY A 292 5.32 9.74 -1.22
CA GLY A 292 4.50 8.74 -0.53
C GLY A 292 4.61 8.81 0.99
N SER A 293 3.93 7.88 1.66
CA SER A 293 4.04 7.68 3.11
C SER A 293 4.03 6.21 3.48
N HIS A 294 4.46 5.92 4.69
CA HIS A 294 4.57 4.57 5.23
C HIS A 294 3.28 4.12 5.90
N TYR A 295 2.92 2.87 5.63
CA TYR A 295 1.83 2.18 6.30
C TYR A 295 2.02 2.19 7.81
N GLY A 296 1.04 2.74 8.52
CA GLY A 296 1.06 2.81 9.98
C GLY A 296 -0.28 2.42 10.60
N THR A 297 -0.93 1.41 10.00
CA THR A 297 -2.19 0.78 10.46
C THR A 297 -3.43 1.67 10.56
N THR A 298 -3.29 2.99 10.42
CA THR A 298 -4.39 3.96 10.42
C THR A 298 -4.14 5.11 9.46
N ILE A 299 -5.17 5.46 8.68
CA ILE A 299 -5.17 6.62 7.77
C ILE A 299 -4.88 7.95 8.49
N THR A 300 -5.19 8.04 9.79
CA THR A 300 -4.86 9.22 10.61
C THR A 300 -3.36 9.44 10.68
N PHE A 301 -2.58 8.36 10.80
CA PHE A 301 -1.12 8.42 10.78
C PHE A 301 -0.61 8.58 9.35
N GLU A 302 -0.82 7.57 8.51
CA GLU A 302 -0.14 7.46 7.23
C GLU A 302 -0.56 8.57 6.26
N GLY A 303 -1.82 9.01 6.29
CA GLY A 303 -2.33 10.06 5.41
C GLY A 303 -2.40 11.43 6.08
N ALA A 304 -3.19 11.56 7.15
CA ALA A 304 -3.58 12.87 7.64
C ALA A 304 -2.46 13.61 8.41
N LEU A 305 -1.76 12.90 9.32
CA LEU A 305 -0.65 13.47 10.09
C LEU A 305 0.56 13.78 9.20
N THR A 306 0.96 12.85 8.35
CA THR A 306 2.05 13.07 7.40
C THR A 306 1.76 14.20 6.43
N LEU A 307 0.51 14.33 5.93
CA LEU A 307 0.09 15.48 5.12
C LEU A 307 0.15 16.78 5.91
N ALA A 308 -0.29 16.79 7.18
CA ALA A 308 -0.22 17.97 8.04
C ALA A 308 1.23 18.45 8.24
N PHE A 309 2.17 17.52 8.43
CA PHE A 309 3.60 17.82 8.50
C PHE A 309 4.11 18.42 7.19
N TYR A 310 3.73 17.83 6.05
CA TYR A 310 4.14 18.30 4.74
C TYR A 310 3.58 19.68 4.39
N LEU A 311 2.34 19.97 4.82
CA LEU A 311 1.72 21.30 4.72
C LEU A 311 2.44 22.34 5.61
N GLY A 312 3.31 21.92 6.53
CA GLY A 312 4.08 22.80 7.42
C GLY A 312 3.34 23.23 8.68
N CYS A 313 2.23 22.58 9.04
CA CYS A 313 1.49 22.90 10.25
C CYS A 313 2.33 22.64 11.51
N SER A 314 2.33 23.57 12.47
CA SER A 314 3.13 23.46 13.70
C SER A 314 2.32 23.11 14.95
N GLU A 315 1.00 23.26 14.89
CA GLU A 315 0.07 22.87 15.96
C GLU A 315 -1.08 22.05 15.38
N ILE A 316 -1.17 20.78 15.75
CA ILE A 316 -2.10 19.83 15.16
C ILE A 316 -3.07 19.34 16.24
N TYR A 317 -4.36 19.48 15.98
CA TYR A 317 -5.41 19.04 16.89
C TYR A 317 -6.16 17.83 16.31
N LEU A 318 -6.13 16.72 17.03
CA LEU A 318 -6.86 15.51 16.68
C LEU A 318 -8.29 15.60 17.22
N LEU A 319 -9.29 15.39 16.36
CA LEU A 319 -10.70 15.39 16.73
C LEU A 319 -11.38 14.14 16.16
N GLY A 320 -12.14 13.43 17.00
CA GLY A 320 -12.79 12.17 16.60
C GLY A 320 -11.83 10.99 16.46
N VAL A 321 -10.66 11.04 17.11
CA VAL A 321 -9.67 9.94 17.11
C VAL A 321 -9.83 9.10 18.37
N ASP A 322 -10.93 8.34 18.43
CA ASP A 322 -11.38 7.66 19.65
C ASP A 322 -10.52 6.46 20.07
N CYS A 323 -9.99 5.66 19.14
CA CYS A 323 -9.29 4.40 19.45
C CYS A 323 -10.05 3.44 20.40
N SER A 324 -11.39 3.51 20.47
CA SER A 324 -12.22 2.80 21.46
C SER A 324 -13.09 1.66 20.89
N ALA A 325 -12.94 1.41 19.58
CA ALA A 325 -13.82 0.57 18.77
C ALA A 325 -13.38 -0.90 18.63
N TYR A 326 -12.23 -1.28 19.19
CA TYR A 326 -11.70 -2.65 19.09
C TYR A 326 -12.65 -3.63 19.78
N GLY A 327 -13.25 -4.54 19.00
CA GLY A 327 -14.24 -5.52 19.49
C GLY A 327 -15.67 -4.98 19.70
N LYS A 328 -16.02 -3.78 19.20
CA LYS A 328 -17.37 -3.21 19.29
C LYS A 328 -18.08 -3.12 17.94
N ARG A 329 -19.42 -3.07 18.01
CA ARG A 329 -20.34 -3.06 16.85
C ARG A 329 -20.49 -1.67 16.20
N SER A 330 -20.22 -0.58 16.94
CA SER A 330 -20.19 0.79 16.42
C SER A 330 -18.81 1.40 16.67
N ALA A 331 -18.11 1.68 15.58
CA ALA A 331 -16.75 2.23 15.54
C ALA A 331 -16.71 3.66 14.98
N HIS A 332 -17.88 4.21 14.63
CA HIS A 332 -18.03 5.36 13.75
C HIS A 332 -19.04 6.36 14.32
N PHE A 333 -18.96 7.65 13.95
CA PHE A 333 -19.90 8.70 14.39
C PHE A 333 -21.35 8.55 13.91
N LYS A 334 -21.64 7.51 13.12
CA LYS A 334 -22.99 7.23 12.59
C LYS A 334 -23.32 5.78 12.90
N ASP A 335 -24.32 5.58 13.76
CA ASP A 335 -24.65 4.29 14.36
C ASP A 335 -25.02 3.19 13.35
N ASP A 336 -25.46 3.57 12.15
CA ASP A 336 -25.86 2.65 11.08
C ASP A 336 -24.70 2.27 10.13
N PHE A 337 -23.49 2.79 10.36
CA PHE A 337 -22.34 2.55 9.47
C PHE A 337 -21.47 1.41 10.00
N ILE A 338 -21.57 0.26 9.35
CA ILE A 338 -20.59 -0.84 9.47
C ILE A 338 -19.56 -0.61 8.36
N GLU A 339 -18.38 -0.12 8.73
CA GLU A 339 -17.26 -0.12 7.79
C GLU A 339 -16.95 -1.58 7.42
N GLY A 340 -16.84 -1.85 6.13
CA GLY A 340 -16.86 -3.18 5.53
C GLY A 340 -15.62 -4.03 5.80
N LEU A 341 -14.95 -3.89 6.94
CA LEU A 341 -14.17 -4.97 7.52
C LEU A 341 -14.71 -5.22 8.91
N ALA A 342 -15.13 -6.45 9.16
CA ALA A 342 -15.33 -6.98 10.50
C ALA A 342 -14.00 -7.04 11.27
N TYR A 343 -13.36 -5.90 11.56
CA TYR A 343 -12.41 -5.77 12.66
C TYR A 343 -13.10 -6.03 14.00
N SER A 344 -14.42 -5.91 14.03
CA SER A 344 -15.25 -6.00 15.23
C SER A 344 -15.30 -7.39 15.87
N LEU A 345 -14.80 -8.46 15.23
CA LEU A 345 -14.97 -9.83 15.74
C LEU A 345 -13.78 -10.79 15.47
N THR A 346 -12.58 -10.29 15.14
CA THR A 346 -11.40 -11.16 15.06
C THR A 346 -10.65 -11.21 16.40
N PRO A 347 -9.98 -12.33 16.74
CA PRO A 347 -9.19 -12.45 17.98
C PRO A 347 -8.02 -11.47 18.13
N ASP A 348 -7.73 -10.65 17.11
CA ASP A 348 -6.53 -9.83 16.96
C ASP A 348 -6.77 -8.32 17.21
N CYS A 349 -7.91 -8.00 17.84
CA CYS A 349 -8.34 -6.63 18.09
C CYS A 349 -7.43 -5.88 19.08
N ALA A 350 -6.83 -6.59 20.05
CA ALA A 350 -5.84 -6.03 20.96
C ALA A 350 -4.55 -5.63 20.21
N SER A 351 -4.05 -6.52 19.35
CA SER A 351 -2.87 -6.25 18.50
C SER A 351 -3.10 -5.03 17.59
N SER A 352 -4.32 -4.88 17.06
CA SER A 352 -4.68 -3.73 16.21
C SER A 352 -4.67 -2.40 16.96
N TYR A 353 -5.06 -2.39 18.25
CA TYR A 353 -4.91 -1.20 19.11
C TYR A 353 -3.43 -0.88 19.33
N ASP A 354 -2.64 -1.88 19.74
CA ASP A 354 -1.22 -1.69 20.03
C ASP A 354 -0.46 -1.17 18.81
N TRP A 355 -0.73 -1.68 17.61
CA TRP A 355 -0.09 -1.20 16.38
C TRP A 355 -0.45 0.24 16.05
N ASN A 356 -1.71 0.64 16.24
CA ASN A 356 -2.12 2.04 16.05
C ASN A 356 -1.43 2.96 17.05
N ILE A 357 -1.29 2.54 18.31
CA ILE A 357 -0.54 3.31 19.32
C ILE A 357 0.94 3.46 18.92
N ILE A 358 1.57 2.40 18.40
CA ILE A 358 2.95 2.47 17.91
C ILE A 358 3.09 3.51 16.77
N ALA A 359 2.15 3.53 15.83
CA ALA A 359 2.14 4.54 14.76
C ALA A 359 1.99 5.97 15.31
N TYR A 360 1.09 6.20 16.26
CA TYR A 360 0.97 7.51 16.91
C TYR A 360 2.23 7.91 17.69
N GLN A 361 2.94 6.94 18.29
CA GLN A 361 4.23 7.19 18.94
C GLN A 361 5.31 7.60 17.93
N SER A 362 5.36 6.97 16.75
CA SER A 362 6.22 7.44 15.64
C SER A 362 5.91 8.88 15.25
N ALA A 363 4.63 9.23 15.09
CA ALA A 363 4.23 10.60 14.76
C ALA A 363 4.62 11.59 15.87
N LYS A 364 4.51 11.21 17.14
CA LYS A 364 4.95 12.03 18.26
C LYS A 364 6.47 12.26 18.25
N GLN A 365 7.27 11.22 18.04
CA GLN A 365 8.73 11.35 17.95
C GLN A 365 9.16 12.28 16.81
N TYR A 366 8.52 12.14 15.64
CA TYR A 366 8.73 13.04 14.52
C TYR A 366 8.34 14.48 14.88
N ALA A 367 7.14 14.70 15.43
CA ALA A 367 6.66 16.02 15.78
C ALA A 367 7.57 16.72 16.81
N ASP A 368 7.95 16.01 17.89
CA ASP A 368 8.82 16.53 18.95
C ASP A 368 10.19 16.95 18.39
N SER A 369 10.77 16.16 17.47
CA SER A 369 12.06 16.48 16.84
C SER A 369 12.01 17.65 15.84
N HIS A 370 10.82 18.04 15.39
CA HIS A 370 10.59 19.12 14.44
C HIS A 370 9.92 20.36 15.07
N GLY A 371 9.73 20.36 16.40
CA GLY A 371 9.06 21.45 17.11
C GLY A 371 7.57 21.60 16.78
N ILE A 372 6.93 20.52 16.32
CA ILE A 372 5.50 20.44 16.03
C ILE A 372 4.79 19.93 17.28
N LYS A 373 3.66 20.54 17.64
CA LYS A 373 2.82 20.09 18.74
C LYS A 373 1.62 19.34 18.22
N ILE A 374 1.34 18.19 18.81
CA ILE A 374 0.12 17.41 18.52
C ILE A 374 -0.68 17.31 19.80
N TYR A 375 -1.96 17.67 19.73
CA TYR A 375 -2.91 17.66 20.82
C TYR A 375 -4.08 16.74 20.51
N ASN A 376 -4.58 16.03 21.52
CA ASN A 376 -5.83 15.30 21.44
C ASN A 376 -7.00 16.18 21.91
N ALA A 377 -7.77 16.74 20.98
CA ALA A 377 -8.99 17.49 21.25
C ALA A 377 -10.25 16.61 21.20
N THR A 378 -10.09 15.29 21.05
CA THR A 378 -11.21 14.33 21.07
C THR A 378 -11.84 14.31 22.46
N ARG A 379 -13.17 14.37 22.56
CA ARG A 379 -13.90 14.47 23.84
C ARG A 379 -13.84 13.20 24.71
N GLY A 380 -13.33 12.11 24.16
CA GLY A 380 -13.19 10.83 24.85
C GLY A 380 -12.16 9.94 24.16
N GLY A 381 -12.42 8.65 24.16
CA GLY A 381 -11.53 7.66 23.55
C GLY A 381 -10.37 7.22 24.44
N MET A 382 -9.51 6.38 23.88
CA MET A 382 -8.38 5.73 24.56
C MET A 382 -7.01 6.21 24.07
N LEU A 383 -6.96 7.18 23.15
CA LEU A 383 -5.70 7.71 22.64
C LEU A 383 -5.07 8.69 23.65
N GLU A 384 -4.04 8.22 24.36
CA GLU A 384 -3.30 9.00 25.37
C GLU A 384 -1.84 9.31 24.98
N VAL A 385 -1.47 9.09 23.71
CA VAL A 385 -0.10 9.40 23.21
C VAL A 385 0.17 10.91 23.18
N PHE A 386 -0.88 11.71 22.94
CA PHE A 386 -0.80 13.16 22.80
C PHE A 386 -1.49 13.85 23.97
N GLU A 387 -1.02 15.05 24.34
CA GLU A 387 -1.62 15.85 25.41
C GLU A 387 -3.09 16.15 25.08
N ARG A 388 -3.99 15.85 26.01
CA ARG A 388 -5.42 16.08 25.84
C ARG A 388 -5.78 17.52 26.18
N VAL A 389 -6.58 18.14 25.33
CA VAL A 389 -7.05 19.52 25.49
C VAL A 389 -8.56 19.60 25.34
N ASP A 390 -9.19 20.60 25.96
CA ASP A 390 -10.61 20.86 25.78
C ASP A 390 -10.85 21.55 24.44
N PHE A 391 -11.63 20.90 23.56
CA PHE A 391 -11.97 21.43 22.24
C PHE A 391 -12.76 22.73 22.31
N ASP A 392 -13.70 22.85 23.26
CA ASP A 392 -14.56 24.03 23.35
C ASP A 392 -13.74 25.26 23.79
N GLY A 393 -12.79 25.07 24.71
CA GLY A 393 -11.85 26.09 25.14
C GLY A 393 -10.86 26.60 24.06
N LEU A 394 -10.79 25.97 22.87
CA LEU A 394 -9.93 26.45 21.77
C LEU A 394 -10.52 27.65 21.02
N PHE A 395 -11.80 27.95 21.22
CA PHE A 395 -12.56 28.98 20.48
C PHE A 395 -13.23 30.01 21.41
N SER A 396 -12.89 29.98 22.71
CA SER A 396 -13.41 30.89 23.74
C SER A 396 -12.62 32.17 23.88
#